data_AF-A0A5P8E6A6-F1
#
_entry.id   AF-A0A5P8E6A6-F1
#
_cell.length_a   1.000
_cell.length_b   1.000
_cell.length_c   1.000
_cell.angle_alpha   90.00
_cell.angle_beta   90.00
_cell.angle_gamma   90.00
#
_symmetry.space_group_name_H-M   'P 1'
#
loop_
_entity.id
_entity.type
_entity.pdbx_description
1 polymer ?
#
loop_
_entity_poly.entity_id
_entity_poly.type
_entity_poly.pdbx_seq_one_letter_code
_entity_poly.pdbx_strand_id
1 'polypeptide(L)'
;MISNAAISQNAIDTLNQEKTIYQFLTARSFSETGLVRANGRVSGTATSYVHTKMVDMQGVKKLLLHNKLASETATTLYPVVVWYAEDSLTVVGSYEALRGEKDYEISVPSSARYAIINSLKTFALQTTRLVCHADYKCQNNAPDIVYVSSQCGNDGNDGLTAAAPVLSINQANRILSPRGTLVMLDGDYYSPEIDLANYEGLIGQGNVRIINGFKIDNANLVDTVKTLYSIKLPFSVPSTSFLWLHEVPDTITRIKENERHFLHGGRKYRMPSTRIYHSDENYENWQNSDSILHWTVSNGTLYFTVPRETDLSATPVVVPRYDVYSSSENHITINNIKILYSCLLLNNLTGSLENVSVGMCNATGAFNFAGCKTMDVISCEAFGSSNDGFNTHASVENNSEISFENCYGHDNSDDGESCHEYSKSHHLGGLFEYNGNGITPASGGQTSCKETITRNNGPWYLWTGTNREGTGFSAQGISSTETETAIFCRNCISINNIVGFNAIRGGISYAINCSATNNSKFNFLNIQNFQVGDVDGNGVVNVSDITTLVNYILGNTSNSFINDIADIDKNNRLDVNDVVGLLNIILQERP
;
A
#
# COMPACT_ATOMS: atom_id res chain seq x y z
N MET A 1 37.97 -14.76 26.33
CA MET A 1 38.28 -13.96 25.13
C MET A 1 37.35 -14.42 24.02
N ILE A 2 36.49 -13.51 23.61
CA ILE A 2 35.47 -13.66 22.57
C ILE A 2 36.15 -13.56 21.21
N SER A 3 35.78 -14.43 20.27
CA SER A 3 35.38 -14.01 18.93
C SER A 3 34.50 -15.09 18.30
N ASN A 4 33.19 -14.98 18.54
CA ASN A 4 32.17 -15.46 17.61
C ASN A 4 32.37 -14.66 16.32
N ALA A 5 32.89 -15.28 15.27
CA ALA A 5 32.87 -14.70 13.94
C ALA A 5 31.40 -14.71 13.47
N ALA A 6 30.78 -13.54 13.55
CA ALA A 6 29.50 -13.28 12.92
C ALA A 6 29.64 -13.54 11.41
N ILE A 7 28.75 -14.38 10.88
CA ILE A 7 28.51 -14.46 9.44
C ILE A 7 28.04 -13.05 9.04
N SER A 8 28.76 -12.40 8.12
CA SER A 8 28.46 -11.04 7.70
C SER A 8 27.08 -10.97 7.05
N GLN A 9 26.28 -9.96 7.39
CA GLN A 9 24.96 -9.69 6.81
C GLN A 9 24.96 -9.68 5.26
N ASN A 10 26.06 -9.24 4.63
CA ASN A 10 26.26 -9.31 3.17
C ASN A 10 26.23 -10.73 2.57
N ALA A 11 26.53 -11.77 3.37
CA ALA A 11 26.41 -13.16 2.93
C ALA A 11 24.96 -13.68 3.03
N ILE A 12 24.14 -13.08 3.89
CA ILE A 12 22.70 -13.35 4.02
C ILE A 12 21.94 -12.65 2.88
N ASP A 13 22.35 -11.43 2.51
CA ASP A 13 21.66 -10.65 1.47
C ASP A 13 21.94 -11.15 0.03
N THR A 14 23.03 -11.90 -0.17
CA THR A 14 23.36 -12.52 -1.49
C THR A 14 22.64 -13.87 -1.70
N LEU A 15 21.93 -14.40 -0.68
CA LEU A 15 21.23 -15.70 -0.74
C LEU A 15 19.74 -15.60 -1.15
N ASN A 16 19.23 -14.40 -1.45
CA ASN A 16 17.80 -14.16 -1.74
C ASN A 16 17.35 -14.42 -3.20
N GLN A 17 18.09 -15.22 -3.99
CA GLN A 17 17.67 -15.66 -5.34
C GLN A 17 17.40 -17.17 -5.45
N GLU A 18 17.40 -17.89 -4.33
CA GLU A 18 17.25 -19.34 -4.32
C GLU A 18 15.91 -19.74 -3.68
N LYS A 19 15.21 -20.72 -4.26
CA LYS A 19 14.08 -21.37 -3.57
C LYS A 19 14.67 -22.20 -2.42
N THR A 20 14.93 -21.56 -1.29
CA THR A 20 15.43 -22.24 -0.11
C THR A 20 14.25 -22.84 0.65
N ILE A 21 14.04 -24.15 0.52
CA ILE A 21 13.20 -24.87 1.49
C ILE A 21 14.07 -25.18 2.69
N TYR A 22 14.04 -24.32 3.71
CA TYR A 22 14.54 -24.70 5.03
C TYR A 22 13.58 -25.73 5.63
N GLN A 23 13.94 -27.01 5.59
CA GLN A 23 13.26 -28.01 6.41
C GLN A 23 14.14 -28.40 7.60
N PHE A 24 13.91 -27.74 8.73
CA PHE A 24 14.43 -28.18 10.03
C PHE A 24 13.78 -29.53 10.39
N LEU A 25 14.51 -30.63 10.20
CA LEU A 25 14.10 -31.94 10.68
C LEU A 25 14.45 -32.07 12.17
N THR A 26 13.60 -31.52 13.03
CA THR A 26 13.59 -31.88 14.45
C THR A 26 12.30 -32.62 14.78
N ALA A 27 12.30 -33.94 14.69
CA ALA A 27 11.19 -34.77 15.16
C ALA A 27 11.66 -35.64 16.34
N ARG A 28 10.89 -35.62 17.45
CA ARG A 28 11.14 -36.40 18.68
C ARG A 28 10.54 -37.82 18.66
N SER A 29 10.01 -38.30 17.54
CA SER A 29 9.38 -39.63 17.49
C SER A 29 9.41 -40.22 16.07
N PHE A 30 9.93 -41.45 15.96
CA PHE A 30 9.97 -42.24 14.72
C PHE A 30 8.89 -43.34 14.77
N SER A 31 8.12 -43.53 13.69
CA SER A 31 7.25 -44.69 13.48
C SER A 31 7.70 -45.50 12.25
N GLU A 32 7.72 -46.82 12.38
CA GLU A 32 8.30 -47.78 11.44
C GLU A 32 7.47 -47.96 10.16
N THR A 33 8.02 -47.66 8.98
CA THR A 33 7.61 -48.29 7.70
C THR A 33 8.68 -48.11 6.59
N GLY A 34 9.22 -49.24 6.09
CA GLY A 34 9.78 -49.49 4.74
C GLY A 34 10.92 -48.63 4.14
N LEU A 35 12.11 -49.22 3.93
CA LEU A 35 13.18 -48.69 3.04
C LEU A 35 12.82 -48.85 1.56
N VAL A 36 13.17 -47.92 0.67
CA VAL A 36 13.23 -48.17 -0.79
C VAL A 36 14.71 -48.16 -1.20
N ARG A 37 15.25 -49.29 -1.67
CA ARG A 37 16.60 -49.35 -2.25
C ARG A 37 16.63 -48.62 -3.60
N ALA A 38 17.82 -48.23 -4.07
CA ALA A 38 18.07 -47.63 -5.39
C ALA A 38 17.48 -48.44 -6.59
N ASN A 39 17.10 -49.71 -6.37
CA ASN A 39 16.45 -50.58 -7.34
C ASN A 39 14.94 -50.83 -7.08
N GLY A 40 14.29 -50.03 -6.24
CA GLY A 40 12.85 -50.14 -5.94
C GLY A 40 12.45 -51.26 -4.97
N ARG A 41 13.38 -52.04 -4.39
CA ARG A 41 13.06 -53.11 -3.43
C ARG A 41 13.12 -52.64 -1.97
N VAL A 42 12.19 -53.15 -1.15
CA VAL A 42 12.16 -52.90 0.31
C VAL A 42 13.08 -53.86 1.07
N SER A 43 13.94 -53.32 1.93
CA SER A 43 14.94 -54.07 2.71
C SER A 43 14.49 -54.22 4.17
N GLY A 44 14.40 -55.46 4.66
CA GLY A 44 13.84 -55.77 6.00
C GLY A 44 14.80 -55.72 7.19
N THR A 45 16.00 -55.15 7.11
CA THR A 45 17.03 -55.33 8.18
C THR A 45 17.86 -54.10 8.57
N ALA A 46 17.42 -52.86 8.32
CA ALA A 46 18.13 -51.67 8.82
C ALA A 46 17.17 -50.66 9.47
N THR A 47 17.47 -50.26 10.72
CA THR A 47 16.73 -49.28 11.51
C THR A 47 17.40 -47.91 11.45
N SER A 48 16.89 -47.01 10.58
CA SER A 48 17.03 -45.52 10.62
C SER A 48 16.20 -44.89 9.50
N TYR A 49 15.36 -43.88 9.81
CA TYR A 49 14.39 -43.25 8.90
C TYR A 49 14.58 -41.73 8.82
N VAL A 50 14.49 -41.15 7.62
CA VAL A 50 14.06 -39.76 7.39
C VAL A 50 13.29 -39.73 6.06
N HIS A 51 12.00 -39.40 6.12
CA HIS A 51 11.18 -39.23 4.92
C HIS A 51 11.12 -37.74 4.60
N THR A 52 11.71 -37.29 3.49
CA THR A 52 11.35 -35.98 2.93
C THR A 52 10.05 -36.12 2.16
N LYS A 53 9.28 -35.03 2.08
CA LYS A 53 8.20 -34.90 1.09
C LYS A 53 8.81 -35.07 -0.31
N MET A 54 8.07 -35.65 -1.25
CA MET A 54 8.49 -35.63 -2.66
C MET A 54 8.69 -34.17 -3.10
N VAL A 55 9.85 -33.88 -3.69
CA VAL A 55 10.18 -32.58 -4.27
C VAL A 55 9.88 -32.63 -5.76
N ASP A 56 9.17 -31.64 -6.28
CA ASP A 56 8.93 -31.52 -7.71
C ASP A 56 10.23 -31.11 -8.43
N MET A 57 10.60 -31.89 -9.46
CA MET A 57 11.83 -31.76 -10.22
C MET A 57 11.59 -31.29 -11.66
N GLN A 58 10.35 -30.87 -12.00
CA GLN A 58 10.05 -30.36 -13.33
C GLN A 58 10.99 -29.20 -13.69
N GLY A 59 11.74 -29.35 -14.79
CA GLY A 59 12.67 -28.33 -15.29
C GLY A 59 14.06 -28.32 -14.63
N VAL A 60 14.28 -29.13 -13.58
CA VAL A 60 15.57 -29.17 -12.87
C VAL A 60 16.57 -30.01 -13.65
N LYS A 61 17.71 -29.42 -14.03
CA LYS A 61 18.80 -30.11 -14.75
C LYS A 61 19.92 -30.59 -13.85
N LYS A 62 20.13 -29.88 -12.74
CA LYS A 62 21.19 -30.15 -11.77
C LYS A 62 20.65 -29.96 -10.35
N LEU A 63 21.05 -30.83 -9.44
CA LEU A 63 20.76 -30.79 -8.03
C LEU A 63 22.07 -30.58 -7.28
N LEU A 64 22.16 -29.50 -6.50
CA LEU A 64 23.24 -29.35 -5.53
C LEU A 64 22.81 -30.03 -4.22
N LEU A 65 23.74 -30.64 -3.49
CA LEU A 65 23.46 -31.34 -2.24
C LEU A 65 24.60 -31.10 -1.27
N HIS A 66 24.33 -30.39 -0.18
CA HIS A 66 25.32 -30.00 0.83
C HIS A 66 25.33 -30.98 2.00
N ASN A 67 26.26 -31.94 1.99
CA ASN A 67 26.39 -32.86 3.11
C ASN A 67 27.27 -32.24 4.21
N LYS A 68 26.73 -32.02 5.41
CA LYS A 68 27.48 -31.55 6.58
C LYS A 68 27.03 -32.29 7.84
N LEU A 69 27.96 -32.75 8.66
CA LEU A 69 27.69 -33.47 9.91
C LEU A 69 27.46 -32.45 11.04
N ALA A 70 26.33 -32.58 11.71
CA ALA A 70 25.93 -31.64 12.76
C ALA A 70 26.63 -31.83 14.12
N SER A 71 27.45 -32.89 14.29
CA SER A 71 28.12 -33.19 15.55
C SER A 71 29.39 -34.04 15.36
N GLU A 72 30.39 -33.82 16.22
CA GLU A 72 31.68 -34.54 16.24
C GLU A 72 31.58 -36.06 16.45
N THR A 73 30.42 -36.58 16.86
CA THR A 73 30.19 -38.01 17.13
C THR A 73 29.50 -38.78 15.99
N ALA A 74 29.09 -38.12 14.91
CA ALA A 74 28.51 -38.79 13.74
C ALA A 74 29.62 -39.30 12.82
N THR A 75 29.77 -40.61 12.67
CA THR A 75 30.91 -41.19 11.93
C THR A 75 30.67 -41.35 10.42
N THR A 76 29.41 -41.35 9.95
CA THR A 76 29.03 -41.60 8.54
C THR A 76 27.61 -41.15 8.22
N LEU A 77 27.44 -40.33 7.17
CA LEU A 77 26.15 -40.03 6.52
C LEU A 77 26.28 -40.26 5.01
N TYR A 78 25.38 -41.06 4.43
CA TYR A 78 25.30 -41.31 2.99
C TYR A 78 23.94 -40.85 2.46
N PRO A 79 23.85 -39.61 1.97
CA PRO A 79 22.67 -39.15 1.24
C PRO A 79 22.41 -40.01 0.00
N VAL A 80 21.14 -40.36 -0.22
CA VAL A 80 20.65 -41.05 -1.42
C VAL A 80 19.53 -40.22 -2.00
N VAL A 81 19.65 -39.87 -3.28
CA VAL A 81 18.59 -39.23 -4.05
C VAL A 81 17.97 -40.28 -4.96
N VAL A 82 16.64 -40.39 -4.96
CA VAL A 82 15.90 -41.26 -5.88
C VAL A 82 14.93 -40.41 -6.68
N TRP A 83 14.96 -40.53 -8.00
CA TRP A 83 14.07 -39.79 -8.91
C TRP A 83 12.95 -40.69 -9.43
N TYR A 84 11.76 -40.11 -9.53
CA TYR A 84 10.54 -40.76 -10.01
C TYR A 84 9.99 -40.05 -11.25
N ALA A 85 9.36 -40.82 -12.14
CA ALA A 85 8.58 -40.31 -13.26
C ALA A 85 7.30 -39.62 -12.79
N GLU A 86 6.52 -39.09 -13.75
CA GLU A 86 5.26 -38.38 -13.51
C GLU A 86 4.20 -39.21 -12.78
N ASP A 87 4.23 -40.54 -12.92
CA ASP A 87 3.33 -41.45 -12.22
C ASP A 87 3.65 -41.61 -10.72
N SER A 88 4.74 -41.00 -10.22
CA SER A 88 5.27 -41.10 -8.85
C SER A 88 5.61 -42.52 -8.37
N LEU A 89 5.56 -43.51 -9.26
CA LEU A 89 5.76 -44.93 -8.95
C LEU A 89 6.98 -45.51 -9.67
N THR A 90 7.30 -44.98 -10.85
CA THR A 90 8.42 -45.46 -11.68
C THR A 90 9.71 -44.73 -11.30
N VAL A 91 10.70 -45.46 -10.79
CA VAL A 91 12.04 -44.91 -10.53
C VAL A 91 12.78 -44.70 -11.85
N VAL A 92 13.20 -43.47 -12.12
CA VAL A 92 13.92 -43.08 -13.34
C VAL A 92 15.41 -42.82 -13.13
N GLY A 93 15.86 -42.85 -11.88
CA GLY A 93 17.27 -42.83 -11.54
C GLY A 93 17.50 -42.78 -10.04
N SER A 94 18.77 -42.91 -9.64
CA SER A 94 19.20 -42.69 -8.26
C SER A 94 20.65 -42.20 -8.22
N TYR A 95 20.99 -41.48 -7.16
CA TYR A 95 22.36 -41.07 -6.86
C TYR A 95 22.68 -41.33 -5.40
N GLU A 96 23.77 -42.05 -5.16
CA GLU A 96 24.29 -42.32 -3.83
C GLU A 96 25.54 -41.46 -3.62
N ALA A 97 25.48 -40.54 -2.66
CA ALA A 97 26.63 -39.73 -2.32
C ALA A 97 27.70 -40.58 -1.62
N LEU A 98 28.97 -40.29 -1.92
CA LEU A 98 30.11 -40.91 -1.24
C LEU A 98 30.22 -40.39 0.21
N ARG A 99 31.02 -41.07 1.04
CA ARG A 99 31.21 -40.68 2.45
C ARG A 99 31.86 -39.29 2.56
N GLY A 100 31.34 -38.44 3.44
CA GLY A 100 32.02 -37.24 3.94
C GLY A 100 31.25 -35.94 3.77
N GLU A 101 31.67 -34.90 4.51
CA GLU A 101 31.16 -33.54 4.37
C GLU A 101 31.65 -32.92 3.07
N LYS A 102 30.72 -32.69 2.13
CA LYS A 102 31.04 -32.18 0.80
C LYS A 102 29.74 -31.76 0.09
N ASP A 103 29.90 -30.83 -0.84
CA ASP A 103 28.89 -30.45 -1.81
C ASP A 103 28.92 -31.37 -3.04
N TYR A 104 27.75 -31.93 -3.38
CA TYR A 104 27.57 -32.79 -4.55
C TYR A 104 26.77 -32.03 -5.60
N GLU A 105 27.28 -31.98 -6.83
CA GLU A 105 26.53 -31.51 -7.99
C GLU A 105 26.10 -32.74 -8.79
N ILE A 106 24.79 -32.92 -8.93
CA ILE A 106 24.16 -34.14 -9.40
C ILE A 106 23.31 -33.83 -10.62
N SER A 107 23.59 -34.47 -11.74
CA SER A 107 22.75 -34.35 -12.95
C SER A 107 21.40 -35.05 -12.72
N VAL A 108 20.32 -34.34 -12.99
CA VAL A 108 18.95 -34.87 -12.84
C VAL A 108 18.53 -35.59 -14.13
N PRO A 109 17.98 -36.82 -14.06
CA PRO A 109 17.46 -37.51 -15.23
C PRO A 109 16.39 -36.67 -15.94
N SER A 110 16.43 -36.58 -17.27
CA SER A 110 15.48 -35.77 -18.05
C SER A 110 14.02 -36.20 -17.93
N SER A 111 13.78 -37.44 -17.48
CA SER A 111 12.45 -38.01 -17.23
C SER A 111 11.99 -37.89 -15.77
N ALA A 112 12.76 -37.24 -14.90
CA ALA A 112 12.40 -37.05 -13.49
C ALA A 112 11.33 -35.98 -13.32
N ARG A 113 10.20 -36.35 -12.70
CA ARG A 113 9.18 -35.43 -12.21
C ARG A 113 9.30 -35.16 -10.72
N TYR A 114 9.70 -36.16 -9.95
CA TYR A 114 9.82 -36.04 -8.49
C TYR A 114 11.17 -36.57 -8.00
N ALA A 115 11.63 -36.07 -6.87
CA ALA A 115 12.77 -36.62 -6.13
C ALA A 115 12.42 -36.86 -4.67
N ILE A 116 12.99 -37.94 -4.10
CA ILE A 116 13.05 -38.18 -2.67
C ILE A 116 14.52 -38.15 -2.27
N ILE A 117 14.85 -37.37 -1.24
CA ILE A 117 16.19 -37.27 -0.69
C ILE A 117 16.16 -37.99 0.66
N ASN A 118 16.89 -39.09 0.77
CA ASN A 118 16.97 -39.90 1.98
C ASN A 118 18.41 -39.94 2.49
N SER A 119 18.62 -40.32 3.75
CA SER A 119 19.97 -40.49 4.32
C SER A 119 20.11 -41.85 4.97
N LEU A 120 21.04 -42.68 4.49
CA LEU A 120 21.38 -43.96 5.11
C LEU A 120 22.35 -43.72 6.28
N LYS A 121 21.95 -44.14 7.49
CA LYS A 121 22.82 -44.18 8.67
C LYS A 121 23.49 -45.55 8.75
N THR A 122 24.82 -45.59 8.84
CA THR A 122 25.56 -46.78 9.29
C THR A 122 25.98 -46.57 10.75
N PHE A 123 25.79 -47.60 11.58
CA PHE A 123 25.91 -47.59 13.05
C PHE A 123 27.04 -46.72 13.64
N ALA A 124 26.64 -45.78 14.51
CA ALA A 124 27.43 -45.33 15.67
C ALA A 124 26.47 -44.78 16.75
N LEU A 125 26.84 -45.06 18.01
CA LEU A 125 26.09 -44.80 19.23
C LEU A 125 25.59 -43.35 19.37
N GLN A 126 24.36 -43.23 19.90
CA GLN A 126 23.71 -42.05 20.49
C GLN A 126 24.26 -40.67 20.07
N THR A 127 23.66 -40.07 19.03
CA THR A 127 23.67 -38.61 18.85
C THR A 127 22.23 -38.11 18.86
N THR A 128 21.97 -37.06 19.63
CA THR A 128 20.62 -36.52 19.90
C THR A 128 20.16 -35.49 18.87
N ARG A 129 20.98 -35.14 17.88
CA ARG A 129 20.64 -34.23 16.78
C ARG A 129 21.42 -34.60 15.50
N LEU A 130 20.70 -34.73 14.40
CA LEU A 130 21.25 -34.87 13.05
C LEU A 130 20.65 -33.72 12.21
N VAL A 131 21.50 -32.95 11.52
CA VAL A 131 21.06 -31.96 10.52
C VAL A 131 21.63 -32.44 9.19
N CYS A 132 20.77 -32.70 8.22
CA CYS A 132 21.16 -32.92 6.83
C CYS A 132 20.58 -31.76 6.03
N HIS A 133 21.43 -31.00 5.34
CA HIS A 133 21.02 -29.85 4.53
C HIS A 133 21.00 -30.28 3.05
N ALA A 134 20.06 -29.74 2.27
CA ALA A 134 20.01 -29.99 0.84
C ALA A 134 19.49 -28.72 0.16
N ASP A 135 20.40 -27.84 -0.27
CA ASP A 135 20.05 -26.70 -1.12
C ASP A 135 19.97 -27.16 -2.56
N TYR A 136 18.79 -27.10 -3.18
CA TYR A 136 18.68 -27.35 -4.60
C TYR A 136 18.73 -26.01 -5.34
N LYS A 137 19.70 -25.88 -6.25
CA LYS A 137 19.75 -24.76 -7.17
C LYS A 137 18.82 -25.05 -8.34
N CYS A 138 17.54 -24.68 -8.22
CA CYS A 138 16.68 -24.58 -9.40
C CYS A 138 17.28 -23.51 -10.31
N GLN A 139 17.95 -23.93 -11.38
CA GLN A 139 18.17 -23.06 -12.53
C GLN A 139 16.85 -22.91 -13.30
N ASN A 140 15.79 -22.45 -12.61
CA ASN A 140 14.67 -21.86 -13.29
C ASN A 140 15.15 -20.46 -13.66
N ASN A 141 15.52 -20.29 -14.93
CA ASN A 141 15.63 -18.97 -15.54
C ASN A 141 14.22 -18.36 -15.65
N ALA A 142 13.44 -18.35 -14.57
CA ALA A 142 12.21 -17.59 -14.51
C ALA A 142 12.64 -16.11 -14.56
N PRO A 143 12.19 -15.35 -15.56
CA PRO A 143 12.58 -13.97 -15.67
C PRO A 143 12.16 -13.14 -14.47
N ASP A 144 13.05 -12.26 -14.03
CA ASP A 144 12.75 -11.25 -13.00
C ASP A 144 11.89 -10.11 -13.52
N ILE A 145 11.76 -9.99 -14.84
CA ILE A 145 10.91 -8.98 -15.48
C ILE A 145 10.07 -9.65 -16.56
N VAL A 146 8.75 -9.49 -16.47
CA VAL A 146 7.81 -9.96 -17.49
C VAL A 146 6.97 -8.80 -17.99
N TYR A 147 6.84 -8.69 -19.30
CA TYR A 147 6.04 -7.68 -19.97
C TYR A 147 4.67 -8.24 -20.35
N VAL A 148 3.60 -7.52 -20.03
CA VAL A 148 2.22 -7.85 -20.39
C VAL A 148 1.57 -6.71 -21.18
N SER A 149 0.81 -7.03 -22.23
CA SER A 149 0.01 -6.05 -22.98
C SER A 149 -1.36 -6.62 -23.33
N SER A 150 -2.42 -5.91 -22.92
CA SER A 150 -3.79 -6.25 -23.29
C SER A 150 -4.11 -5.96 -24.77
N GLN A 151 -3.32 -5.11 -25.43
CA GLN A 151 -3.56 -4.68 -26.81
C GLN A 151 -2.81 -5.52 -27.85
N CYS A 152 -1.54 -5.83 -27.60
CA CYS A 152 -0.67 -6.50 -28.57
C CYS A 152 0.01 -7.78 -28.04
N GLY A 153 -0.30 -8.19 -26.81
CA GLY A 153 0.28 -9.38 -26.20
C GLY A 153 -0.20 -10.69 -26.83
N ASN A 154 0.61 -11.73 -26.65
CA ASN A 154 0.26 -13.10 -27.00
C ASN A 154 0.82 -14.04 -25.94
N ASP A 155 -0.01 -14.91 -25.35
CA ASP A 155 0.44 -15.85 -24.30
C ASP A 155 1.38 -16.95 -24.81
N GLY A 156 1.61 -17.04 -26.13
CA GLY A 156 2.70 -17.82 -26.71
C GLY A 156 4.07 -17.13 -26.71
N ASN A 157 4.14 -15.84 -26.37
CA ASN A 157 5.40 -15.11 -26.23
C ASN A 157 6.10 -15.47 -24.91
N ASP A 158 7.41 -15.24 -24.86
CA ASP A 158 8.21 -15.45 -23.64
C ASP A 158 8.05 -14.34 -22.59
N GLY A 159 7.48 -13.19 -22.97
CA GLY A 159 7.26 -12.04 -22.08
C GLY A 159 8.53 -11.33 -21.66
N LEU A 160 9.69 -11.62 -22.26
CA LEU A 160 10.99 -11.09 -21.83
C LEU A 160 11.26 -9.65 -22.31
N THR A 161 10.48 -9.17 -23.29
CA THR A 161 10.67 -7.85 -23.88
C THR A 161 9.33 -7.19 -24.17
N ALA A 162 9.32 -5.85 -24.21
CA ALA A 162 8.15 -5.08 -24.60
C ALA A 162 7.68 -5.33 -26.05
N ALA A 163 8.55 -5.88 -26.91
CA ALA A 163 8.21 -6.24 -28.30
C ALA A 163 7.54 -7.62 -28.43
N ALA A 164 7.67 -8.47 -27.41
CA ALA A 164 7.04 -9.78 -27.33
C ALA A 164 6.38 -9.99 -25.94
N PRO A 165 5.41 -9.14 -25.55
CA PRO A 165 4.76 -9.25 -24.25
C PRO A 165 3.77 -10.43 -24.24
N VAL A 166 3.51 -10.99 -23.06
CA VAL A 166 2.38 -11.91 -22.87
C VAL A 166 1.05 -11.14 -22.91
N LEU A 167 -0.06 -11.82 -23.19
CA LEU A 167 -1.38 -11.19 -23.26
C LEU A 167 -2.02 -11.07 -21.88
N SER A 168 -1.94 -12.13 -21.08
CA SER A 168 -2.66 -12.24 -19.82
C SER A 168 -1.76 -12.14 -18.60
N ILE A 169 -2.30 -11.53 -17.54
CA ILE A 169 -1.68 -11.50 -16.21
C ILE A 169 -1.48 -12.92 -15.67
N ASN A 170 -2.40 -13.84 -15.99
CA ASN A 170 -2.29 -15.24 -15.59
C ASN A 170 -1.11 -15.95 -16.24
N GLN A 171 -0.81 -15.64 -17.51
CA GLN A 171 0.41 -16.16 -18.12
C GLN A 171 1.65 -15.49 -17.54
N ALA A 172 1.62 -14.18 -17.29
CA ALA A 172 2.72 -13.46 -16.67
C ALA A 172 3.09 -14.06 -15.29
N ASN A 173 2.09 -14.28 -14.42
CA ASN A 173 2.27 -14.87 -13.09
C ASN A 173 2.83 -16.29 -13.10
N ARG A 174 2.62 -17.05 -14.17
CA ARG A 174 3.17 -18.41 -14.30
C ARG A 174 4.66 -18.42 -14.62
N ILE A 175 5.13 -17.41 -15.36
CA ILE A 175 6.50 -17.38 -15.88
C ILE A 175 7.40 -16.44 -15.08
N LEU A 176 6.85 -15.43 -14.41
CA LEU A 176 7.59 -14.49 -13.57
C LEU A 176 8.26 -15.23 -12.40
N SER A 177 9.48 -14.84 -12.06
CA SER A 177 10.13 -15.32 -10.85
C SER A 177 9.33 -14.88 -9.61
N PRO A 178 9.34 -15.67 -8.51
CA PRO A 178 8.76 -15.21 -7.26
C PRO A 178 9.36 -13.85 -6.90
N ARG A 179 8.51 -12.87 -6.58
CA ARG A 179 8.96 -11.51 -6.23
C ARG A 179 9.61 -10.75 -7.41
N GLY A 180 9.35 -11.15 -8.65
CA GLY A 180 9.78 -10.40 -9.83
C GLY A 180 8.99 -9.11 -10.07
N THR A 181 9.33 -8.41 -11.15
CA THR A 181 8.66 -7.20 -11.62
C THR A 181 7.75 -7.50 -12.80
N LEU A 182 6.47 -7.17 -12.67
CA LEU A 182 5.53 -7.15 -13.78
C LEU A 182 5.50 -5.77 -14.43
N VAL A 183 5.82 -5.70 -15.72
CA VAL A 183 5.73 -4.47 -16.53
C VAL A 183 4.48 -4.53 -17.39
N MET A 184 3.52 -3.65 -17.10
CA MET A 184 2.30 -3.45 -17.87
C MET A 184 2.55 -2.40 -18.95
N LEU A 185 2.31 -2.72 -20.21
CA LEU A 185 2.41 -1.77 -21.32
C LEU A 185 1.12 -0.94 -21.46
N ASP A 186 1.21 0.17 -22.20
CA ASP A 186 0.08 1.07 -22.49
C ASP A 186 -1.22 0.32 -22.82
N GLY A 187 -2.31 0.70 -22.14
CA GLY A 187 -3.62 0.11 -22.38
C GLY A 187 -4.47 -0.11 -21.14
N ASP A 188 -5.68 -0.62 -21.41
CA ASP A 188 -6.69 -0.94 -20.42
C ASP A 188 -6.65 -2.43 -20.08
N TYR A 189 -6.63 -2.73 -18.80
CA TYR A 189 -6.64 -4.07 -18.24
C TYR A 189 -7.94 -4.24 -17.45
N TYR A 190 -8.89 -4.99 -18.00
CA TYR A 190 -10.20 -5.15 -17.41
C TYR A 190 -10.23 -6.31 -16.42
N SER A 191 -10.52 -6.00 -15.15
CA SER A 191 -10.63 -6.96 -14.05
C SER A 191 -9.48 -7.98 -13.96
N PRO A 192 -8.19 -7.57 -14.06
CA PRO A 192 -7.07 -8.50 -13.94
C PRO A 192 -6.98 -9.11 -12.53
N GLU A 193 -6.59 -10.38 -12.46
CA GLU A 193 -6.30 -11.08 -11.20
C GLU A 193 -4.90 -10.66 -10.69
N ILE A 194 -4.85 -9.57 -9.93
CA ILE A 194 -3.61 -9.03 -9.34
C ILE A 194 -3.60 -9.31 -7.85
N ASP A 195 -2.63 -10.11 -7.41
CA ASP A 195 -2.23 -10.25 -6.02
C ASP A 195 -0.83 -9.65 -5.86
N LEU A 196 -0.73 -8.58 -5.08
CA LEU A 196 0.50 -7.83 -4.87
C LEU A 196 1.60 -8.69 -4.21
N ALA A 197 1.26 -9.79 -3.54
CA ALA A 197 2.24 -10.72 -2.96
C ALA A 197 3.12 -11.39 -4.01
N ASN A 198 2.70 -11.41 -5.28
CA ASN A 198 3.44 -12.04 -6.37
C ASN A 198 4.60 -11.19 -6.90
N TYR A 199 4.64 -9.90 -6.58
CA TYR A 199 5.53 -8.94 -7.22
C TYR A 199 6.37 -8.17 -6.19
N GLU A 200 7.62 -7.85 -6.54
CA GLU A 200 8.32 -6.71 -5.92
C GLU A 200 8.11 -5.42 -6.70
N GLY A 201 7.76 -5.53 -7.99
CA GLY A 201 7.52 -4.39 -8.86
C GLY A 201 6.25 -4.57 -9.69
N LEU A 202 5.38 -3.57 -9.67
CA LEU A 202 4.24 -3.46 -10.58
C LEU A 202 4.33 -2.12 -11.31
N ILE A 203 4.82 -2.15 -12.55
CA ILE A 203 5.29 -0.95 -13.26
C ILE A 203 4.48 -0.75 -14.54
N GLY A 204 3.90 0.44 -14.71
CA GLY A 204 3.24 0.83 -15.95
C GLY A 204 4.18 1.56 -16.91
N GLN A 205 4.18 1.18 -18.18
CA GLN A 205 4.90 1.86 -19.26
C GLN A 205 3.91 2.46 -20.25
N GLY A 206 3.72 3.78 -20.18
CA GLY A 206 2.68 4.50 -20.93
C GLY A 206 1.47 4.83 -20.05
N ASN A 207 0.30 4.97 -20.65
CA ASN A 207 -0.98 5.17 -19.96
C ASN A 207 -1.59 3.81 -19.62
N VAL A 208 -1.20 3.27 -18.46
CA VAL A 208 -1.69 1.98 -17.96
C VAL A 208 -2.89 2.17 -17.03
N ARG A 209 -3.99 1.50 -17.35
CA ARG A 209 -5.22 1.55 -16.54
C ARG A 209 -5.71 0.17 -16.16
N ILE A 210 -5.81 -0.10 -14.86
CA ILE A 210 -6.55 -1.24 -14.32
C ILE A 210 -7.99 -0.78 -14.12
N ILE A 211 -8.94 -1.43 -14.80
CA ILE A 211 -10.35 -1.05 -14.79
C ILE A 211 -11.14 -2.22 -14.21
N ASN A 212 -11.52 -2.08 -12.94
CA ASN A 212 -12.06 -3.16 -12.13
C ASN A 212 -13.53 -2.94 -11.80
N GLY A 213 -14.43 -3.81 -12.20
CA GLY A 213 -15.83 -3.70 -11.78
C GLY A 213 -16.76 -4.48 -12.67
N PHE A 214 -18.04 -4.46 -12.32
CA PHE A 214 -19.08 -5.02 -13.16
C PHE A 214 -19.56 -3.96 -14.15
N LYS A 215 -19.26 -4.18 -15.43
CA LYS A 215 -19.69 -3.30 -16.52
C LYS A 215 -21.10 -3.65 -16.96
N ILE A 216 -21.91 -2.61 -17.14
CA ILE A 216 -23.25 -2.65 -17.72
C ILE A 216 -23.14 -1.93 -19.07
N ASP A 217 -22.85 -2.70 -20.10
CA ASP A 217 -22.75 -2.28 -21.49
C ASP A 217 -24.05 -2.48 -22.29
N ASN A 218 -25.04 -3.12 -21.66
CA ASN A 218 -26.38 -3.31 -22.18
C ASN A 218 -27.41 -3.37 -21.03
N ALA A 219 -28.56 -2.72 -21.19
CA ALA A 219 -29.66 -2.71 -20.23
C ALA A 219 -31.00 -2.45 -20.92
N ASN A 220 -32.11 -2.80 -20.26
CA ASN A 220 -33.44 -2.59 -20.81
C ASN A 220 -33.85 -1.13 -20.63
N LEU A 221 -34.16 -0.43 -21.72
CA LEU A 221 -34.75 0.90 -21.65
C LEU A 221 -36.18 0.81 -21.09
N VAL A 222 -36.42 1.49 -19.97
CA VAL A 222 -37.72 1.53 -19.27
C VAL A 222 -38.52 2.76 -19.66
N ASP A 223 -37.85 3.92 -19.77
CA ASP A 223 -38.48 5.20 -20.10
C ASP A 223 -37.51 6.05 -20.95
N THR A 224 -37.91 6.35 -22.19
CA THR A 224 -37.10 7.13 -23.15
C THR A 224 -36.98 8.60 -22.75
N VAL A 225 -37.98 9.19 -22.09
CA VAL A 225 -37.98 10.61 -21.73
C VAL A 225 -37.02 10.87 -20.57
N LYS A 226 -37.00 9.94 -19.60
CA LYS A 226 -36.13 9.97 -18.41
C LYS A 226 -34.77 9.31 -18.63
N THR A 227 -34.57 8.70 -19.79
CA THR A 227 -33.39 7.87 -20.09
C THR A 227 -33.10 6.87 -18.97
N LEU A 228 -34.18 6.22 -18.52
CA LEU A 228 -34.19 5.27 -17.42
C LEU A 228 -33.99 3.86 -17.97
N TYR A 229 -32.99 3.17 -17.43
CA TYR A 229 -32.64 1.80 -17.78
C TYR A 229 -32.82 0.87 -16.59
N SER A 230 -32.97 -0.42 -16.87
CA SER A 230 -33.01 -1.46 -15.85
C SER A 230 -32.24 -2.70 -16.23
N ILE A 231 -31.66 -3.36 -15.22
CA ILE A 231 -30.97 -4.64 -15.36
C ILE A 231 -31.05 -5.44 -14.06
N LYS A 232 -31.16 -6.76 -14.18
CA LYS A 232 -31.05 -7.66 -13.02
C LYS A 232 -29.57 -7.91 -12.72
N LEU A 233 -29.14 -7.56 -11.50
CA LEU A 233 -27.77 -7.82 -11.07
C LEU A 233 -27.65 -9.22 -10.45
N PRO A 234 -26.51 -9.89 -10.61
CA PRO A 234 -26.24 -11.17 -9.93
C PRO A 234 -25.82 -11.00 -8.46
N PHE A 235 -25.88 -9.77 -7.93
CA PHE A 235 -25.41 -9.40 -6.60
C PHE A 235 -26.15 -8.17 -6.07
N SER A 236 -26.00 -7.89 -4.77
CA SER A 236 -26.49 -6.66 -4.16
C SER A 236 -25.50 -5.50 -4.33
N VAL A 237 -26.03 -4.28 -4.36
CA VAL A 237 -25.28 -3.02 -4.36
C VAL A 237 -25.70 -2.22 -3.11
N PRO A 238 -24.78 -1.89 -2.19
CA PRO A 238 -25.10 -1.07 -1.02
C PRO A 238 -25.57 0.33 -1.42
N SER A 239 -26.54 0.90 -0.70
CA SER A 239 -27.03 2.27 -0.95
C SER A 239 -25.97 3.36 -0.74
N THR A 240 -24.88 3.05 -0.05
CA THR A 240 -23.71 3.92 0.11
C THR A 240 -22.78 3.95 -1.11
N SER A 241 -23.06 3.14 -2.14
CA SER A 241 -22.23 3.02 -3.32
C SER A 241 -22.50 4.11 -4.35
N PHE A 242 -21.44 4.52 -5.04
CA PHE A 242 -21.56 5.22 -6.31
C PHE A 242 -21.49 4.22 -7.48
N LEU A 243 -22.32 4.45 -8.49
CA LEU A 243 -22.10 3.88 -9.83
C LEU A 243 -21.46 4.96 -10.72
N TRP A 244 -20.84 4.54 -11.82
CA TRP A 244 -20.08 5.47 -12.66
C TRP A 244 -20.41 5.29 -14.13
N LEU A 245 -20.69 6.39 -14.82
CA LEU A 245 -20.74 6.40 -16.28
C LEU A 245 -19.30 6.56 -16.81
N HIS A 246 -18.75 5.49 -17.36
CA HIS A 246 -17.35 5.39 -17.74
C HIS A 246 -16.98 6.41 -18.83
N GLU A 247 -15.86 7.10 -18.63
CA GLU A 247 -15.26 8.06 -19.58
C GLU A 247 -16.14 9.24 -20.03
N VAL A 248 -17.20 9.55 -19.28
CA VAL A 248 -17.94 10.80 -19.42
C VAL A 248 -17.54 11.72 -18.27
N PRO A 249 -16.76 12.80 -18.50
CA PRO A 249 -16.26 13.65 -17.42
C PRO A 249 -17.38 14.23 -16.56
N ASP A 250 -17.22 14.17 -15.24
CA ASP A 250 -18.24 14.69 -14.33
C ASP A 250 -18.23 16.23 -14.36
N THR A 251 -19.29 16.80 -14.95
CA THR A 251 -19.35 18.23 -15.22
C THR A 251 -19.35 19.10 -13.96
N ILE A 252 -19.82 18.57 -12.82
CA ILE A 252 -19.83 19.27 -11.53
C ILE A 252 -18.41 19.45 -10.97
N THR A 253 -17.46 18.66 -11.46
CA THR A 253 -16.05 18.67 -11.03
C THR A 253 -15.15 19.52 -11.93
N ARG A 254 -15.75 20.43 -12.72
CA ARG A 254 -15.02 21.35 -13.57
C ARG A 254 -14.03 22.17 -12.74
N ILE A 255 -12.77 22.18 -13.17
CA ILE A 255 -11.73 22.99 -12.55
C ILE A 255 -11.87 24.43 -13.06
N LYS A 256 -12.03 25.39 -12.15
CA LYS A 256 -12.09 26.80 -12.50
C LYS A 256 -10.69 27.35 -12.78
N GLU A 257 -10.63 28.41 -13.58
CA GLU A 257 -9.34 28.99 -14.00
C GLU A 257 -8.52 29.51 -12.82
N ASN A 258 -9.16 30.14 -11.86
CA ASN A 258 -8.54 30.64 -10.63
C ASN A 258 -8.22 29.53 -9.60
N GLU A 259 -8.62 28.29 -9.86
CA GLU A 259 -8.35 27.13 -9.00
C GLU A 259 -7.24 26.24 -9.60
N ARG A 260 -6.69 26.56 -10.77
CA ARG A 260 -5.67 25.76 -11.44
C ARG A 260 -4.47 25.45 -10.53
N HIS A 261 -4.09 24.18 -10.49
CA HIS A 261 -2.94 23.69 -9.75
C HIS A 261 -2.13 22.72 -10.62
N PHE A 262 -0.81 22.60 -10.42
CA PHE A 262 0.03 21.74 -11.24
C PHE A 262 -0.37 20.25 -11.14
N LEU A 263 -0.82 19.81 -9.96
CA LEU A 263 -1.35 18.45 -9.72
C LEU A 263 -2.62 18.12 -10.54
N HIS A 264 -3.28 19.11 -11.14
CA HIS A 264 -4.37 18.85 -12.07
C HIS A 264 -3.90 18.26 -13.40
N GLY A 265 -2.61 18.36 -13.73
CA GLY A 265 -2.06 17.81 -14.98
C GLY A 265 -2.75 18.36 -16.24
N GLY A 266 -3.23 19.60 -16.20
CA GLY A 266 -3.93 20.26 -17.31
C GLY A 266 -5.37 19.79 -17.57
N ARG A 267 -5.92 18.87 -16.76
CA ARG A 267 -7.29 18.35 -16.93
C ARG A 267 -8.35 19.44 -16.84
N LYS A 268 -9.45 19.34 -17.59
CA LYS A 268 -10.58 20.28 -17.49
C LYS A 268 -11.54 19.97 -16.32
N TYR A 269 -11.63 18.69 -15.96
CA TYR A 269 -12.47 18.17 -14.88
C TYR A 269 -11.59 17.34 -13.96
N ARG A 270 -11.85 17.38 -12.65
CA ARG A 270 -11.12 16.53 -11.70
C ARG A 270 -11.45 15.05 -11.92
N MET A 271 -12.74 14.75 -12.14
CA MET A 271 -13.22 13.39 -12.34
C MET A 271 -13.36 13.01 -13.82
N PRO A 272 -12.80 11.86 -14.26
CA PRO A 272 -12.87 11.41 -15.64
C PRO A 272 -14.17 10.65 -15.97
N SER A 273 -15.01 10.35 -14.98
CA SER A 273 -16.28 9.62 -15.15
C SER A 273 -17.35 10.23 -14.27
N THR A 274 -18.59 10.18 -14.74
CA THR A 274 -19.72 10.86 -14.08
C THR A 274 -20.28 9.96 -13.01
N ARG A 275 -20.45 10.52 -11.80
CA ARG A 275 -21.03 9.81 -10.67
C ARG A 275 -22.54 9.64 -10.85
N ILE A 276 -23.05 8.47 -10.52
CA ILE A 276 -24.48 8.15 -10.45
C ILE A 276 -24.80 7.88 -8.99
N TYR A 277 -25.75 8.66 -8.45
CA TYR A 277 -26.05 8.71 -7.01
C TYR A 277 -27.19 7.77 -6.64
N HIS A 278 -27.08 7.12 -5.49
CA HIS A 278 -28.21 6.39 -4.94
C HIS A 278 -29.38 7.35 -4.65
N SER A 279 -30.61 6.92 -4.95
CA SER A 279 -31.82 7.64 -4.57
C SER A 279 -32.83 6.70 -3.91
N ASP A 280 -33.32 7.12 -2.74
CA ASP A 280 -34.43 6.48 -2.03
C ASP A 280 -35.80 6.84 -2.63
N GLU A 281 -35.84 7.83 -3.53
CA GLU A 281 -37.08 8.18 -4.22
C GLU A 281 -37.51 7.05 -5.17
N ASN A 282 -38.82 6.85 -5.30
CA ASN A 282 -39.35 5.95 -6.33
C ASN A 282 -38.86 6.42 -7.70
N TYR A 283 -38.18 5.53 -8.44
CA TYR A 283 -37.60 5.82 -9.75
C TYR A 283 -38.64 6.30 -10.78
N GLU A 284 -39.91 5.97 -10.56
CA GLU A 284 -41.03 6.48 -11.37
C GLU A 284 -41.19 8.00 -11.28
N ASN A 285 -40.67 8.64 -10.23
CA ASN A 285 -40.76 10.09 -10.01
C ASN A 285 -39.52 10.86 -10.47
N TRP A 286 -38.43 10.18 -10.83
CA TRP A 286 -37.22 10.85 -11.27
C TRP A 286 -37.49 11.67 -12.54
N GLN A 287 -36.89 12.85 -12.59
CA GLN A 287 -36.89 13.71 -13.77
C GLN A 287 -35.57 13.53 -14.53
N ASN A 288 -35.61 13.73 -15.85
CA ASN A 288 -34.38 13.75 -16.63
C ASN A 288 -33.50 14.92 -16.18
N SER A 289 -32.26 14.62 -15.81
CA SER A 289 -31.23 15.62 -15.50
C SER A 289 -29.94 15.15 -16.14
N ASP A 290 -29.42 15.94 -17.06
CA ASP A 290 -28.09 15.69 -17.66
C ASP A 290 -26.96 15.96 -16.65
N SER A 291 -27.30 16.50 -15.47
CA SER A 291 -26.34 16.99 -14.45
C SER A 291 -26.30 16.16 -13.17
N ILE A 292 -27.36 15.41 -12.84
CA ILE A 292 -27.41 14.53 -11.66
C ILE A 292 -28.08 13.23 -12.09
N LEU A 293 -27.30 12.14 -12.05
CA LEU A 293 -27.76 10.81 -12.43
C LEU A 293 -28.12 10.02 -11.17
N HIS A 294 -29.12 9.15 -11.28
CA HIS A 294 -29.67 8.41 -10.16
C HIS A 294 -29.63 6.91 -10.40
N TRP A 295 -29.50 6.14 -9.32
CA TRP A 295 -29.72 4.71 -9.31
C TRP A 295 -30.47 4.26 -8.06
N THR A 296 -31.17 3.14 -8.16
CA THR A 296 -31.82 2.46 -7.03
C THR A 296 -31.99 0.97 -7.35
N VAL A 297 -32.24 0.14 -6.33
CA VAL A 297 -32.56 -1.27 -6.52
C VAL A 297 -33.96 -1.55 -5.99
N SER A 298 -34.83 -2.08 -6.85
CA SER A 298 -36.18 -2.52 -6.49
C SER A 298 -36.40 -3.96 -6.92
N ASN A 299 -36.78 -4.82 -5.99
CA ASN A 299 -37.01 -6.27 -6.21
C ASN A 299 -35.85 -6.98 -6.94
N GLY A 300 -34.60 -6.65 -6.58
CA GLY A 300 -33.40 -7.24 -7.19
C GLY A 300 -33.08 -6.75 -8.60
N THR A 301 -33.80 -5.73 -9.08
CA THR A 301 -33.53 -5.05 -10.36
C THR A 301 -32.93 -3.69 -10.08
N LEU A 302 -31.77 -3.41 -10.68
CA LEU A 302 -31.16 -2.09 -10.69
C LEU A 302 -31.90 -1.22 -11.70
N TYR A 303 -32.26 -0.01 -11.28
CA TYR A 303 -32.76 1.06 -12.14
C TYR A 303 -31.76 2.22 -12.09
N PHE A 304 -31.44 2.80 -13.24
CA PHE A 304 -30.48 3.92 -13.31
C PHE A 304 -30.76 4.86 -14.48
N THR A 305 -30.37 6.13 -14.35
CA THR A 305 -30.43 7.12 -15.42
C THR A 305 -29.06 7.41 -16.03
N VAL A 306 -29.05 7.77 -17.30
CA VAL A 306 -27.88 8.26 -18.05
C VAL A 306 -28.27 9.48 -18.88
N PRO A 307 -27.32 10.32 -19.34
CA PRO A 307 -27.62 11.41 -20.27
C PRO A 307 -28.30 10.92 -21.55
N ARG A 308 -29.07 11.79 -22.22
CA ARG A 308 -29.66 11.46 -23.52
C ARG A 308 -28.59 11.06 -24.53
N GLU A 309 -28.95 10.11 -25.40
CA GLU A 309 -28.09 9.60 -26.47
C GLU A 309 -26.83 8.85 -25.99
N THR A 310 -26.77 8.49 -24.70
CA THR A 310 -25.71 7.62 -24.17
C THR A 310 -25.79 6.24 -24.83
N ASP A 311 -24.70 5.82 -25.46
CA ASP A 311 -24.49 4.45 -25.92
C ASP A 311 -23.75 3.66 -24.84
N LEU A 312 -24.47 2.78 -24.15
CA LEU A 312 -23.89 1.96 -23.07
C LEU A 312 -22.78 1.03 -23.57
N SER A 313 -22.76 0.66 -24.86
CA SER A 313 -21.69 -0.19 -25.41
C SER A 313 -20.36 0.55 -25.54
N ALA A 314 -20.41 1.88 -25.73
CA ALA A 314 -19.23 2.74 -25.79
C ALA A 314 -18.86 3.34 -24.42
N THR A 315 -19.87 3.75 -23.64
CA THR A 315 -19.71 4.35 -22.31
C THR A 315 -20.53 3.58 -21.29
N PRO A 316 -20.05 2.42 -20.82
CA PRO A 316 -20.80 1.57 -19.91
C PRO A 316 -21.00 2.22 -18.54
N VAL A 317 -22.06 1.80 -17.84
CA VAL A 317 -22.16 2.05 -16.40
C VAL A 317 -21.33 1.00 -15.67
N VAL A 318 -20.52 1.42 -14.70
CA VAL A 318 -19.63 0.54 -13.93
C VAL A 318 -20.09 0.50 -12.48
N VAL A 319 -20.22 -0.71 -11.95
CA VAL A 319 -20.40 -0.99 -10.52
C VAL A 319 -19.04 -1.43 -9.93
N PRO A 320 -18.40 -0.62 -9.07
CA PRO A 320 -17.16 -1.01 -8.38
C PRO A 320 -17.33 -2.30 -7.57
N ARG A 321 -16.40 -3.27 -7.69
CA ARG A 321 -16.53 -4.59 -7.02
C ARG A 321 -15.24 -5.34 -6.68
N TYR A 322 -14.11 -5.03 -7.30
CA TYR A 322 -12.90 -5.82 -7.15
C TYR A 322 -11.80 -4.92 -6.66
N ASP A 323 -11.12 -5.29 -5.58
CA ASP A 323 -10.00 -4.54 -5.03
C ASP A 323 -8.67 -5.17 -5.47
N VAL A 324 -7.65 -4.35 -5.61
CA VAL A 324 -6.26 -4.81 -5.76
C VAL A 324 -5.68 -4.94 -4.35
N TYR A 325 -5.19 -6.12 -3.99
CA TYR A 325 -4.73 -6.41 -2.63
C TYR A 325 -3.52 -7.33 -2.61
N SER A 326 -2.89 -7.48 -1.44
CA SER A 326 -1.87 -8.49 -1.19
C SER A 326 -2.41 -9.62 -0.31
N SER A 327 -2.20 -10.88 -0.71
CA SER A 327 -2.58 -12.04 0.11
C SER A 327 -1.60 -12.33 1.25
N SER A 328 -0.39 -11.76 1.22
CA SER A 328 0.61 -11.87 2.27
C SER A 328 1.42 -10.58 2.44
N GLU A 329 2.16 -10.48 3.54
CA GLU A 329 3.13 -9.41 3.76
C GLU A 329 4.22 -9.46 2.67
N ASN A 330 4.61 -8.30 2.15
CA ASN A 330 5.67 -8.18 1.16
C ASN A 330 6.24 -6.74 1.10
N HIS A 331 7.35 -6.59 0.38
CA HIS A 331 7.85 -5.31 -0.10
C HIS A 331 7.42 -5.12 -1.55
N ILE A 332 6.88 -3.93 -1.89
CA ILE A 332 6.44 -3.65 -3.26
C ILE A 332 6.72 -2.21 -3.70
N THR A 333 7.08 -2.07 -4.98
CA THR A 333 7.11 -0.81 -5.72
C THR A 333 6.00 -0.80 -6.76
N ILE A 334 5.12 0.20 -6.73
CA ILE A 334 4.09 0.41 -7.76
C ILE A 334 4.35 1.75 -8.44
N ASN A 335 4.46 1.75 -9.76
CA ASN A 335 4.80 2.97 -10.50
C ASN A 335 3.93 3.17 -11.74
N ASN A 336 3.41 4.38 -11.93
CA ASN A 336 2.74 4.84 -13.16
C ASN A 336 1.54 3.97 -13.58
N ILE A 337 0.64 3.72 -12.64
CA ILE A 337 -0.57 2.92 -12.86
C ILE A 337 -1.79 3.65 -12.34
N LYS A 338 -2.87 3.64 -13.12
CA LYS A 338 -4.17 4.15 -12.72
C LYS A 338 -5.15 3.01 -12.46
N ILE A 339 -5.66 2.92 -11.25
CA ILE A 339 -6.64 1.91 -10.81
C ILE A 339 -8.01 2.58 -10.70
N LEU A 340 -8.94 2.14 -11.53
CA LEU A 340 -10.29 2.68 -11.62
C LEU A 340 -11.30 1.68 -11.06
N TYR A 341 -12.29 2.22 -10.33
CA TYR A 341 -13.45 1.49 -9.80
C TYR A 341 -13.08 0.40 -8.78
N SER A 342 -11.95 0.59 -8.10
CA SER A 342 -11.31 -0.39 -7.22
C SER A 342 -10.44 0.31 -6.20
N CYS A 343 -10.36 -0.26 -5.00
CA CYS A 343 -9.41 0.19 -3.99
C CYS A 343 -8.06 -0.50 -4.16
N LEU A 344 -7.00 0.15 -3.67
CA LEU A 344 -5.67 -0.42 -3.51
C LEU A 344 -5.42 -0.69 -2.02
N LEU A 345 -5.48 -1.96 -1.64
CA LEU A 345 -5.36 -2.44 -0.27
C LEU A 345 -3.93 -2.92 -0.02
N LEU A 346 -3.13 -2.11 0.66
CA LEU A 346 -1.69 -2.30 0.86
C LEU A 346 -1.37 -2.87 2.24
N ASN A 347 -2.34 -3.50 2.90
CA ASN A 347 -2.22 -3.86 4.30
C ASN A 347 -0.96 -4.68 4.59
N ASN A 348 -0.22 -4.29 5.64
CA ASN A 348 1.02 -4.93 6.09
C ASN A 348 2.16 -4.96 5.04
N LEU A 349 2.14 -4.03 4.08
CA LEU A 349 3.20 -3.90 3.09
C LEU A 349 4.23 -2.84 3.47
N THR A 350 5.38 -2.93 2.84
CA THR A 350 6.43 -1.89 2.85
C THR A 350 6.78 -1.53 1.40
N GLY A 351 7.38 -0.37 1.18
CA GLY A 351 7.91 0.00 -0.14
C GLY A 351 7.44 1.37 -0.62
N SER A 352 7.13 1.47 -1.91
CA SER A 352 6.86 2.78 -2.52
C SER A 352 5.79 2.77 -3.60
N LEU A 353 5.09 3.89 -3.71
CA LEU A 353 4.13 4.19 -4.76
C LEU A 353 4.57 5.49 -5.43
N GLU A 354 4.67 5.49 -6.75
CA GLU A 354 5.00 6.70 -7.51
C GLU A 354 4.06 6.87 -8.71
N ASN A 355 3.45 8.05 -8.85
CA ASN A 355 2.52 8.35 -9.95
C ASN A 355 1.36 7.32 -10.05
N VAL A 356 0.83 6.90 -8.90
CA VAL A 356 -0.28 5.94 -8.84
C VAL A 356 -1.58 6.70 -8.57
N SER A 357 -2.59 6.52 -9.43
CA SER A 357 -3.92 7.10 -9.24
C SER A 357 -4.90 5.99 -8.88
N VAL A 358 -5.66 6.13 -7.79
CA VAL A 358 -6.71 5.16 -7.39
C VAL A 358 -8.00 5.90 -7.11
N GLY A 359 -9.12 5.42 -7.67
CA GLY A 359 -10.37 6.12 -7.44
C GLY A 359 -11.63 5.48 -8.01
N MET A 360 -12.74 6.18 -7.78
CA MET A 360 -14.11 5.78 -8.17
C MET A 360 -14.57 4.47 -7.51
N CYS A 361 -14.10 4.20 -6.29
CA CYS A 361 -14.29 2.95 -5.57
C CYS A 361 -15.35 3.05 -4.45
N ASN A 362 -15.84 1.89 -4.00
CA ASN A 362 -16.87 1.76 -2.96
C ASN A 362 -16.35 0.92 -1.76
N ALA A 363 -15.38 1.43 -0.98
CA ALA A 363 -14.86 0.71 0.20
C ALA A 363 -14.36 1.67 1.30
N THR A 364 -13.51 1.17 2.21
CA THR A 364 -12.97 1.90 3.36
C THR A 364 -11.97 3.00 2.99
N GLY A 365 -11.52 3.09 1.74
CA GLY A 365 -10.71 4.19 1.23
C GLY A 365 -10.13 3.85 -0.14
N ALA A 366 -9.77 4.83 -0.97
CA ALA A 366 -9.16 4.53 -2.28
C ALA A 366 -7.81 3.83 -2.11
N PHE A 367 -6.98 4.32 -1.18
CA PHE A 367 -5.82 3.62 -0.67
C PHE A 367 -6.08 3.18 0.77
N ASN A 368 -5.66 1.97 1.12
CA ASN A 368 -5.65 1.49 2.49
C ASN A 368 -4.25 1.04 2.90
N PHE A 369 -3.72 1.65 3.96
CA PHE A 369 -2.36 1.42 4.44
C PHE A 369 -2.31 0.72 5.80
N ALA A 370 -3.33 -0.05 6.18
CA ALA A 370 -3.39 -0.64 7.51
C ALA A 370 -2.17 -1.54 7.82
N GLY A 371 -1.42 -1.23 8.88
CA GLY A 371 -0.20 -1.94 9.26
C GLY A 371 1.01 -1.71 8.36
N CYS A 372 0.98 -0.72 7.46
CA CYS A 372 2.12 -0.41 6.60
C CYS A 372 3.22 0.30 7.37
N LYS A 373 4.40 -0.31 7.44
CA LYS A 373 5.59 0.30 8.04
C LYS A 373 6.47 0.81 6.91
N THR A 374 6.79 2.10 6.91
CA THR A 374 7.69 2.72 5.90
C THR A 374 7.18 2.55 4.46
N MET A 375 6.08 3.25 4.15
CA MET A 375 5.57 3.37 2.78
C MET A 375 5.76 4.80 2.29
N ASP A 376 6.48 4.98 1.19
CA ASP A 376 6.65 6.27 0.52
C ASP A 376 5.64 6.40 -0.63
N VAL A 377 4.87 7.48 -0.63
CA VAL A 377 3.77 7.71 -1.56
C VAL A 377 4.01 9.05 -2.25
N ILE A 378 4.42 9.01 -3.52
CA ILE A 378 4.96 10.17 -4.24
C ILE A 378 4.12 10.45 -5.47
N SER A 379 3.57 11.67 -5.58
CA SER A 379 2.75 12.12 -6.70
C SER A 379 1.55 11.21 -6.99
N CYS A 380 1.00 10.58 -5.96
CA CYS A 380 -0.16 9.70 -6.07
C CYS A 380 -1.47 10.49 -5.92
N GLU A 381 -2.53 9.94 -6.48
CA GLU A 381 -3.84 10.58 -6.54
C GLU A 381 -4.94 9.66 -6.01
N ALA A 382 -5.70 10.12 -5.02
CA ALA A 382 -6.88 9.44 -4.50
C ALA A 382 -8.14 10.23 -4.82
N PHE A 383 -9.10 9.62 -5.52
CA PHE A 383 -10.24 10.39 -6.02
C PHE A 383 -11.57 9.65 -6.05
N GLY A 384 -12.64 10.39 -5.80
CA GLY A 384 -14.00 9.90 -6.01
C GLY A 384 -14.43 8.73 -5.12
N SER A 385 -13.71 8.46 -4.02
CA SER A 385 -14.02 7.38 -3.08
C SER A 385 -15.38 7.61 -2.40
N SER A 386 -16.15 6.54 -2.16
CA SER A 386 -17.33 6.59 -1.29
C SER A 386 -16.99 6.76 0.19
N ASN A 387 -15.70 6.70 0.54
CA ASN A 387 -15.16 7.00 1.86
C ASN A 387 -13.94 7.93 1.72
N ASP A 388 -12.86 7.66 2.47
CA ASP A 388 -11.62 8.43 2.43
C ASP A 388 -10.86 8.25 1.11
N GLY A 389 -10.03 9.24 0.77
CA GLY A 389 -9.04 9.13 -0.30
C GLY A 389 -7.90 8.21 0.13
N PHE A 390 -7.04 8.71 1.02
CA PHE A 390 -5.97 7.93 1.65
C PHE A 390 -6.40 7.55 3.07
N ASN A 391 -6.52 6.25 3.36
CA ASN A 391 -6.92 5.76 4.68
C ASN A 391 -5.80 4.94 5.33
N THR A 392 -5.45 5.29 6.56
CA THR A 392 -4.49 4.58 7.37
C THR A 392 -5.08 4.22 8.73
N HIS A 393 -5.09 2.92 9.05
CA HIS A 393 -5.47 2.36 10.36
C HIS A 393 -4.29 1.63 10.99
N ALA A 394 -4.34 1.46 12.30
CA ALA A 394 -3.30 0.72 13.02
C ALA A 394 -3.80 0.08 14.31
N SER A 395 -3.05 -0.90 14.82
CA SER A 395 -3.21 -1.43 16.17
C SER A 395 -1.91 -1.28 16.96
N VAL A 396 -1.96 -1.54 18.29
CA VAL A 396 -0.76 -1.49 19.17
C VAL A 396 0.39 -2.32 18.61
N GLU A 397 0.08 -3.53 18.14
CA GLU A 397 1.07 -4.50 17.67
C GLU A 397 1.48 -4.23 16.22
N ASN A 398 0.69 -3.43 15.50
CA ASN A 398 0.83 -3.19 14.07
C ASN A 398 0.56 -1.72 13.73
N ASN A 399 1.54 -0.88 14.05
CA ASN A 399 1.54 0.54 13.75
C ASN A 399 1.75 0.79 12.25
N SER A 400 1.24 1.93 11.78
CA SER A 400 1.38 2.39 10.40
C SER A 400 2.16 3.70 10.34
N GLU A 401 3.08 3.85 9.40
CA GLU A 401 3.84 5.09 9.19
C GLU A 401 4.06 5.33 7.70
N ILE A 402 3.45 6.40 7.19
CA ILE A 402 3.35 6.70 5.75
C ILE A 402 3.90 8.10 5.45
N SER A 403 4.73 8.20 4.43
CA SER A 403 5.24 9.47 3.92
C SER A 403 4.54 9.80 2.60
N PHE A 404 3.92 10.97 2.51
CA PHE A 404 3.28 11.49 1.32
C PHE A 404 4.04 12.69 0.77
N GLU A 405 4.38 12.65 -0.51
CA GLU A 405 4.99 13.77 -1.23
C GLU A 405 4.14 14.14 -2.45
N ASN A 406 3.69 15.39 -2.51
CA ASN A 406 2.94 15.93 -3.66
C ASN A 406 1.68 15.12 -4.06
N CYS A 407 1.04 14.46 -3.10
CA CYS A 407 -0.17 13.69 -3.33
C CYS A 407 -1.41 14.57 -3.52
N TYR A 408 -2.40 14.05 -4.24
CA TYR A 408 -3.63 14.74 -4.61
C TYR A 408 -4.87 13.96 -4.17
N GLY A 409 -5.56 14.41 -3.13
CA GLY A 409 -6.79 13.80 -2.63
C GLY A 409 -8.02 14.63 -2.95
N HIS A 410 -8.97 14.14 -3.75
CA HIS A 410 -10.11 14.97 -4.14
C HIS A 410 -11.44 14.27 -4.43
N ASP A 411 -12.54 15.02 -4.27
CA ASP A 411 -13.92 14.56 -4.52
C ASP A 411 -14.29 13.25 -3.78
N ASN A 412 -13.61 12.97 -2.65
CA ASN A 412 -13.90 11.85 -1.76
C ASN A 412 -15.06 12.18 -0.82
N SER A 413 -15.85 11.18 -0.46
CA SER A 413 -17.04 11.34 0.37
C SER A 413 -16.71 11.74 1.81
N ASP A 414 -15.65 11.17 2.37
CA ASP A 414 -15.17 11.49 3.72
C ASP A 414 -13.89 12.32 3.63
N ASP A 415 -12.77 11.86 4.15
CA ASP A 415 -11.57 12.69 4.21
C ASP A 415 -10.71 12.55 2.95
N GLY A 416 -9.97 13.60 2.59
CA GLY A 416 -8.92 13.50 1.58
C GLY A 416 -7.80 12.57 2.05
N GLU A 417 -7.42 12.71 3.32
CA GLU A 417 -6.60 11.76 4.08
C GLU A 417 -7.16 11.60 5.49
N SER A 418 -7.22 10.36 5.96
CA SER A 418 -7.56 10.02 7.34
C SER A 418 -6.53 9.07 7.94
N CYS A 419 -6.01 9.46 9.10
CA CYS A 419 -4.98 8.73 9.85
C CYS A 419 -5.50 8.38 11.24
N HIS A 420 -5.58 7.08 11.55
CA HIS A 420 -6.27 6.61 12.76
C HIS A 420 -5.38 5.85 13.74
N GLU A 421 -5.78 5.85 15.02
CA GLU A 421 -5.20 5.02 16.09
C GLU A 421 -3.68 5.18 16.26
N TYR A 422 -2.90 4.12 16.12
CA TYR A 422 -1.44 4.14 16.28
C TYR A 422 -0.70 4.52 14.99
N SER A 423 -1.38 5.22 14.07
CA SER A 423 -0.85 5.58 12.76
C SER A 423 -0.16 6.95 12.77
N LYS A 424 0.82 7.09 11.89
CA LYS A 424 1.53 8.33 11.62
C LYS A 424 1.53 8.62 10.12
N SER A 425 1.26 9.87 9.76
CA SER A 425 1.40 10.35 8.39
C SER A 425 2.23 11.63 8.29
N HIS A 426 3.05 11.73 7.26
CA HIS A 426 3.93 12.85 6.99
C HIS A 426 3.68 13.38 5.59
N HIS A 427 3.19 14.62 5.46
CA HIS A 427 2.91 15.25 4.18
C HIS A 427 3.93 16.34 3.86
N LEU A 428 4.52 16.25 2.67
CA LEU A 428 5.31 17.31 2.03
C LEU A 428 4.63 17.72 0.72
N GLY A 429 4.12 18.96 0.69
CA GLY A 429 3.33 19.44 -0.45
C GLY A 429 1.96 18.76 -0.53
N GLY A 430 1.40 18.73 -1.73
CA GLY A 430 0.12 18.09 -2.03
C GLY A 430 -1.09 19.02 -1.97
N LEU A 431 -2.21 18.53 -2.53
CA LEU A 431 -3.47 19.24 -2.62
C LEU A 431 -4.63 18.34 -2.18
N PHE A 432 -5.46 18.82 -1.26
CA PHE A 432 -6.60 18.08 -0.73
C PHE A 432 -7.86 18.94 -0.84
N GLU A 433 -8.71 18.63 -1.81
CA GLU A 433 -9.83 19.50 -2.16
C GLU A 433 -11.13 18.79 -2.50
N TYR A 434 -12.26 19.47 -2.27
CA TYR A 434 -13.58 18.95 -2.62
C TYR A 434 -13.95 17.64 -1.90
N ASN A 435 -13.29 17.33 -0.78
CA ASN A 435 -13.60 16.20 0.08
C ASN A 435 -14.59 16.60 1.18
N GLY A 436 -15.07 15.62 1.95
CA GLY A 436 -15.83 15.86 3.18
C GLY A 436 -14.99 16.65 4.19
N ASN A 437 -13.74 16.24 4.43
CA ASN A 437 -12.70 17.08 5.02
C ASN A 437 -11.36 16.90 4.28
N GLY A 438 -10.41 17.80 4.50
CA GLY A 438 -9.08 17.73 3.89
C GLY A 438 -8.20 16.62 4.49
N ILE A 439 -7.35 16.98 5.45
CA ILE A 439 -6.44 16.06 6.16
C ILE A 439 -6.89 15.97 7.62
N THR A 440 -7.23 14.77 8.06
CA THR A 440 -7.92 14.55 9.33
C THR A 440 -7.36 13.36 10.11
N PRO A 441 -6.29 13.52 10.91
CA PRO A 441 -5.97 12.51 11.91
C PRO A 441 -7.08 12.38 12.96
N ALA A 442 -7.40 11.15 13.34
CA ALA A 442 -8.44 10.83 14.28
C ALA A 442 -8.10 9.71 15.27
N SER A 443 -8.76 9.74 16.43
CA SER A 443 -8.75 8.63 17.41
C SER A 443 -7.36 8.09 17.81
N GLY A 444 -6.38 8.97 17.98
CA GLY A 444 -5.00 8.64 18.33
C GLY A 444 -3.99 8.89 17.21
N GLY A 445 -4.45 9.04 15.97
CA GLY A 445 -3.61 9.25 14.80
C GLY A 445 -2.84 10.57 14.85
N GLN A 446 -1.66 10.57 14.26
CA GLN A 446 -0.75 11.72 14.29
C GLN A 446 -0.28 12.09 12.89
N THR A 447 -0.47 13.34 12.51
CA THR A 447 -0.10 13.82 11.18
C THR A 447 0.79 15.04 11.26
N SER A 448 1.80 15.09 10.41
CA SER A 448 2.57 16.32 10.16
C SER A 448 2.41 16.74 8.71
N CYS A 449 2.19 18.02 8.48
CA CYS A 449 2.00 18.59 7.15
C CYS A 449 2.97 19.77 6.95
N LYS A 450 3.63 19.80 5.79
CA LYS A 450 4.47 20.91 5.37
C LYS A 450 4.14 21.32 3.95
N GLU A 451 3.92 22.61 3.72
CA GLU A 451 3.67 23.17 2.37
C GLU A 451 2.45 22.57 1.65
N THR A 452 1.52 21.97 2.41
CA THR A 452 0.32 21.32 1.90
C THR A 452 -0.82 22.31 1.75
N ILE A 453 -1.66 22.10 0.73
CA ILE A 453 -2.84 22.93 0.47
C ILE A 453 -4.12 22.11 0.70
N THR A 454 -5.03 22.63 1.52
CA THR A 454 -6.40 22.12 1.61
C THR A 454 -7.36 23.19 1.13
N ARG A 455 -8.36 22.83 0.32
CA ARG A 455 -9.38 23.82 -0.09
C ARG A 455 -10.72 23.26 -0.46
N ASN A 456 -11.75 24.09 -0.34
CA ASN A 456 -13.11 23.77 -0.77
C ASN A 456 -13.64 22.45 -0.17
N ASN A 457 -13.20 22.03 1.02
CA ASN A 457 -13.70 20.81 1.67
C ASN A 457 -14.96 21.13 2.48
N GLY A 458 -15.97 20.26 2.39
CA GLY A 458 -17.23 20.44 3.12
C GLY A 458 -18.44 19.68 2.60
N PRO A 459 -19.54 19.71 3.36
CA PRO A 459 -20.78 18.97 3.14
C PRO A 459 -21.65 19.52 2.00
N TRP A 460 -21.19 20.53 1.25
CA TRP A 460 -21.98 21.18 0.20
C TRP A 460 -22.09 20.34 -1.06
N TYR A 461 -21.29 19.29 -1.16
CA TYR A 461 -21.28 18.42 -2.32
C TYR A 461 -22.22 17.24 -2.12
N LEU A 462 -22.86 16.82 -3.21
CA LEU A 462 -23.76 15.68 -3.20
C LEU A 462 -23.08 14.38 -2.73
N TRP A 463 -21.75 14.28 -2.89
CA TRP A 463 -20.99 13.08 -2.54
C TRP A 463 -20.46 13.04 -1.11
N THR A 464 -20.37 14.16 -0.39
CA THR A 464 -19.74 14.19 0.95
C THR A 464 -20.70 13.86 2.10
N GLY A 465 -22.01 13.93 1.83
CA GLY A 465 -23.04 13.87 2.85
C GLY A 465 -23.06 15.10 3.77
N THR A 466 -24.12 15.24 4.57
CA THR A 466 -24.38 16.45 5.37
C THR A 466 -23.71 16.47 6.73
N ASN A 467 -23.12 15.37 7.18
CA ASN A 467 -22.61 15.21 8.55
C ASN A 467 -21.14 15.62 8.71
N ARG A 468 -20.50 16.08 7.63
CA ARG A 468 -19.08 16.47 7.63
C ARG A 468 -18.93 17.92 8.06
N GLU A 469 -17.90 18.17 8.87
CA GLU A 469 -17.60 19.52 9.34
C GLU A 469 -17.02 20.40 8.23
N GLY A 470 -16.36 19.83 7.21
CA GLY A 470 -15.74 20.60 6.14
C GLY A 470 -14.43 21.25 6.56
N THR A 471 -13.61 20.51 7.29
CA THR A 471 -12.33 21.03 7.78
C THR A 471 -11.26 20.95 6.70
N GLY A 472 -10.30 21.87 6.71
CA GLY A 472 -9.08 21.79 5.89
C GLY A 472 -8.06 20.86 6.55
N PHE A 473 -7.56 21.27 7.72
CA PHE A 473 -6.66 20.48 8.55
C PHE A 473 -7.28 20.29 9.94
N SER A 474 -7.45 19.06 10.40
CA SER A 474 -8.18 18.83 11.65
C SER A 474 -7.75 17.61 12.45
N ALA A 475 -7.45 17.77 13.75
CA ALA A 475 -7.31 16.64 14.65
C ALA A 475 -8.63 16.34 15.36
N GLN A 476 -9.19 15.14 15.17
CA GLN A 476 -10.55 14.81 15.60
C GLN A 476 -10.65 13.57 16.49
N GLY A 477 -11.22 13.73 17.69
CA GLY A 477 -11.60 12.61 18.53
C GLY A 477 -10.59 12.26 19.61
N ILE A 478 -11.12 11.74 20.72
CA ILE A 478 -10.33 11.31 21.87
C ILE A 478 -9.77 9.95 21.51
N SER A 479 -8.47 9.81 21.67
CA SER A 479 -7.82 8.52 21.56
C SER A 479 -8.36 7.55 22.61
N SER A 480 -8.76 6.35 22.17
CA SER A 480 -8.95 5.21 23.08
C SER A 480 -7.61 4.58 23.49
N THR A 481 -6.50 5.17 23.02
CA THR A 481 -5.14 4.68 23.16
C THR A 481 -4.28 5.67 23.96
N GLU A 482 -3.08 5.27 24.37
CA GLU A 482 -2.17 6.16 25.11
C GLU A 482 -1.57 7.29 24.23
N THR A 483 -1.82 7.30 22.91
CA THR A 483 -1.32 8.34 21.99
C THR A 483 -2.35 9.45 21.79
N GLU A 484 -1.91 10.70 21.83
CA GLU A 484 -2.78 11.85 21.55
C GLU A 484 -3.07 11.98 20.05
N THR A 485 -4.33 12.29 19.69
CA THR A 485 -4.71 12.68 18.32
C THR A 485 -4.13 14.05 18.01
N ALA A 486 -3.25 14.16 17.01
CA ALA A 486 -2.56 15.42 16.74
C ALA A 486 -2.32 15.70 15.25
N ILE A 487 -2.36 16.98 14.88
CA ILE A 487 -1.86 17.46 13.59
C ILE A 487 -0.89 18.63 13.78
N PHE A 488 0.24 18.59 13.10
CA PHE A 488 1.23 19.66 13.09
C PHE A 488 1.41 20.20 11.68
N CYS A 489 1.03 21.45 11.44
CA CYS A 489 1.10 22.10 10.14
C CYS A 489 2.20 23.17 10.12
N ARG A 490 3.06 23.17 9.11
CA ARG A 490 4.06 24.21 8.85
C ARG A 490 3.96 24.73 7.42
N ASN A 491 3.86 26.04 7.23
CA ASN A 491 3.73 26.65 5.90
C ASN A 491 2.54 26.12 5.07
N CYS A 492 1.49 25.63 5.73
CA CYS A 492 0.32 25.07 5.06
C CYS A 492 -0.70 26.17 4.68
N ILE A 493 -1.52 25.89 3.67
CA ILE A 493 -2.52 26.84 3.17
C ILE A 493 -3.91 26.19 3.20
N SER A 494 -4.88 26.88 3.80
CA SER A 494 -6.27 26.43 3.90
C SER A 494 -7.24 27.44 3.29
N ILE A 495 -7.93 27.11 2.20
CA ILE A 495 -8.74 28.07 1.42
C ILE A 495 -10.18 27.58 1.26
N ASN A 496 -11.18 28.42 1.55
CA ASN A 496 -12.60 28.12 1.29
C ASN A 496 -13.12 26.80 1.91
N ASN A 497 -12.49 26.29 2.96
CA ASN A 497 -13.06 25.19 3.75
C ASN A 497 -14.14 25.77 4.69
N ILE A 498 -15.01 24.94 5.27
CA ILE A 498 -15.86 25.43 6.37
C ILE A 498 -14.96 25.89 7.53
N VAL A 499 -14.03 25.03 7.94
CA VAL A 499 -13.07 25.35 9.01
C VAL A 499 -11.67 25.20 8.46
N GLY A 500 -10.83 26.23 8.58
CA GLY A 500 -9.50 26.20 7.99
C GLY A 500 -8.56 25.19 8.66
N PHE A 501 -8.40 25.40 9.97
CA PHE A 501 -7.65 24.56 10.91
C PHE A 501 -8.56 24.32 12.12
N ASN A 502 -8.62 23.09 12.62
CA ASN A 502 -9.56 22.71 13.67
C ASN A 502 -8.98 21.67 14.64
N ALA A 503 -9.37 21.72 15.90
CA ALA A 503 -9.08 20.70 16.89
C ALA A 503 -10.35 20.43 17.70
N ILE A 504 -10.84 19.19 17.68
CA ILE A 504 -12.09 18.84 18.38
C ILE A 504 -11.95 17.55 19.17
N ARG A 505 -12.78 17.46 20.22
CA ARG A 505 -12.92 16.25 21.05
C ARG A 505 -11.57 15.72 21.53
N GLY A 506 -10.72 16.56 22.12
CA GLY A 506 -9.43 16.15 22.68
C GLY A 506 -8.29 16.00 21.66
N GLY A 507 -8.52 16.29 20.38
CA GLY A 507 -7.44 16.43 19.40
C GLY A 507 -6.65 17.72 19.61
N ILE A 508 -5.42 17.75 19.10
CA ILE A 508 -4.51 18.89 19.18
C ILE A 508 -4.08 19.30 17.78
N SER A 509 -4.09 20.60 17.49
CA SER A 509 -3.64 21.13 16.20
C SER A 509 -2.69 22.29 16.37
N TYR A 510 -1.52 22.16 15.76
CA TYR A 510 -0.48 23.18 15.70
C TYR A 510 -0.39 23.73 14.28
N ALA A 511 -0.30 25.05 14.14
CA ALA A 511 -0.15 25.70 12.85
C ALA A 511 0.94 26.78 12.96
N ILE A 512 2.06 26.58 12.27
CA ILE A 512 3.20 27.49 12.27
C ILE A 512 3.38 28.03 10.86
N ASN A 513 3.39 29.36 10.72
CA ASN A 513 3.50 30.04 9.42
C ASN A 513 2.45 29.59 8.38
N CYS A 514 1.28 29.15 8.85
CA CYS A 514 0.18 28.74 7.99
C CYS A 514 -0.69 29.93 7.58
N SER A 515 -1.30 29.82 6.40
CA SER A 515 -2.28 30.80 5.92
C SER A 515 -3.66 30.17 5.80
N ALA A 516 -4.68 30.97 6.09
CA ALA A 516 -6.05 30.54 5.94
C ALA A 516 -6.93 31.66 5.43
N THR A 517 -7.62 31.43 4.31
CA THR A 517 -8.35 32.47 3.58
C THR A 517 -9.76 32.00 3.27
N ASN A 518 -10.76 32.86 3.47
CA ASN A 518 -12.17 32.62 3.14
C ASN A 518 -12.77 31.35 3.78
N ASN A 519 -12.24 30.91 4.92
CA ASN A 519 -12.86 29.83 5.69
C ASN A 519 -14.02 30.37 6.52
N SER A 520 -15.10 29.59 6.69
CA SER A 520 -16.29 30.04 7.42
C SER A 520 -16.07 30.16 8.94
N LYS A 521 -15.12 29.41 9.49
CA LYS A 521 -14.76 29.40 10.91
C LYS A 521 -13.26 29.16 11.12
N PHE A 522 -12.78 29.66 12.26
CA PHE A 522 -11.43 29.46 12.78
C PHE A 522 -11.51 28.98 14.22
N ASN A 523 -11.09 27.75 14.49
CA ASN A 523 -11.11 27.17 15.83
C ASN A 523 -9.71 26.61 16.14
N PHE A 524 -8.91 27.39 16.84
CA PHE A 524 -7.64 26.91 17.39
C PHE A 524 -7.78 26.73 18.90
N LEU A 525 -7.38 25.57 19.42
CA LEU A 525 -7.28 25.35 20.87
C LEU A 525 -5.89 25.69 21.43
N ASN A 526 -4.89 25.94 20.58
CA ASN A 526 -3.61 26.54 20.96
C ASN A 526 -2.96 27.17 19.72
N ILE A 527 -3.30 28.43 19.44
CA ILE A 527 -2.35 29.26 18.69
C ILE A 527 -1.28 29.63 19.71
N GLN A 528 -0.17 28.89 19.76
CA GLN A 528 1.04 29.56 20.18
C GLN A 528 1.42 30.49 19.02
N ASN A 529 0.81 31.68 19.06
CA ASN A 529 1.43 32.85 18.47
C ASN A 529 2.69 33.00 19.28
N PHE A 530 3.77 32.36 18.85
CA PHE A 530 5.08 32.54 19.44
C PHE A 530 5.36 34.04 19.34
N GLN A 531 5.15 34.74 20.46
CA GLN A 531 5.43 36.16 20.55
C GLN A 531 6.93 36.29 20.36
N VAL A 532 7.37 37.22 19.51
CA VAL A 532 8.81 37.46 19.33
C VAL A 532 9.42 37.70 20.72
N GLY A 533 10.35 36.84 21.12
CA GLY A 533 10.92 36.84 22.47
C GLY A 533 10.43 35.77 23.45
N ASP A 534 9.35 35.02 23.17
CA ASP A 534 8.84 33.89 24.00
C ASP A 534 9.65 32.61 23.73
N VAL A 535 10.96 32.68 23.89
CA VAL A 535 11.89 31.65 23.43
C VAL A 535 11.78 30.33 24.19
N ASP A 536 11.09 30.33 25.35
CA ASP A 536 10.81 29.11 26.12
C ASP A 536 9.41 28.53 25.87
N GLY A 537 8.57 29.21 25.07
CA GLY A 537 7.28 28.75 24.60
C GLY A 537 6.21 28.66 25.67
N ASN A 538 6.34 29.40 26.78
CA ASN A 538 5.37 29.39 27.86
C ASN A 538 4.17 30.33 27.61
N GLY A 539 4.23 31.15 26.55
CA GLY A 539 3.18 32.09 26.16
C GLY A 539 3.28 33.47 26.82
N VAL A 540 4.36 33.79 27.53
CA VAL A 540 4.58 35.06 28.24
C VAL A 540 6.05 35.50 28.10
N VAL A 541 6.30 36.60 27.39
CA VAL A 541 7.64 37.17 27.25
C VAL A 541 8.12 37.80 28.56
N ASN A 542 9.04 37.13 29.26
CA ASN A 542 9.53 37.57 30.57
C ASN A 542 11.00 37.18 30.82
N VAL A 543 11.46 37.30 32.07
CA VAL A 543 12.87 37.04 32.44
C VAL A 543 13.25 35.55 32.28
N SER A 544 12.28 34.63 32.28
CA SER A 544 12.53 33.22 31.95
C SER A 544 13.05 33.06 30.52
N ASP A 545 12.51 33.81 29.57
CA ASP A 545 12.96 33.81 28.17
C ASP A 545 14.39 34.31 28.02
N ILE A 546 14.75 35.39 28.72
CA ILE A 546 16.14 35.87 28.78
C ILE A 546 17.06 34.75 29.28
N THR A 547 16.64 34.05 30.33
CA THR A 547 17.43 32.98 30.92
C THR A 547 17.61 31.82 29.93
N THR A 548 16.54 31.47 29.21
CA THR A 548 16.54 30.42 28.19
C THR A 548 17.42 30.79 27.00
N LEU A 549 17.35 32.04 26.50
CA LEU A 549 18.19 32.53 25.41
C LEU A 549 19.68 32.57 25.80
N VAL A 550 20.00 33.05 27.00
CA VAL A 550 21.37 33.06 27.52
C VAL A 550 21.91 31.63 27.66
N ASN A 551 21.11 30.70 28.18
CA ASN A 551 21.51 29.30 28.28
C ASN A 551 21.81 28.70 26.90
N TYR A 552 21.00 29.01 25.90
CA TYR A 552 21.25 28.59 24.52
C TYR A 552 22.57 29.15 23.98
N ILE A 553 22.83 30.46 24.14
CA ILE A 553 24.08 31.12 23.71
C ILE A 553 25.31 30.49 24.40
N LEU A 554 25.16 30.05 25.65
CA LEU A 554 26.20 29.39 26.43
C LEU A 554 26.36 27.89 26.10
N GLY A 555 25.57 27.34 25.17
CA GLY A 555 25.62 25.93 24.77
C GLY A 555 24.84 24.98 25.68
N ASN A 556 24.05 25.51 26.61
CA ASN A 556 23.17 24.75 27.50
C ASN A 556 21.75 24.72 26.92
N THR A 557 21.49 23.85 25.95
CA THR A 557 20.19 23.78 25.27
C THR A 557 19.14 23.03 26.09
N SER A 558 18.02 23.69 26.41
CA SER A 558 16.78 23.04 26.90
C SER A 558 15.98 22.46 25.72
N ASN A 559 15.18 21.42 25.97
CA ASN A 559 14.24 20.85 25.00
C ASN A 559 13.11 21.83 24.59
N SER A 560 12.95 22.95 25.29
CA SER A 560 11.89 23.94 25.09
C SER A 560 12.31 25.20 24.32
N PHE A 561 13.53 25.24 23.76
CA PHE A 561 14.01 26.45 23.05
C PHE A 561 13.46 26.56 21.62
N ILE A 562 12.88 27.72 21.28
CA ILE A 562 12.30 27.98 19.96
C ILE A 562 13.18 28.95 19.17
N ASN A 563 13.92 28.41 18.20
CA ASN A 563 14.91 29.15 17.41
C ASN A 563 14.27 30.23 16.51
N ASP A 564 13.11 29.93 15.90
CA ASP A 564 12.45 30.78 14.90
C ASP A 564 12.01 32.17 15.42
N ILE A 565 11.94 32.36 16.75
CA ILE A 565 11.55 33.62 17.41
C ILE A 565 12.62 34.18 18.36
N ALA A 566 13.80 33.56 18.40
CA ALA A 566 14.91 33.96 19.25
C ALA A 566 15.84 35.00 18.62
N ASP A 567 15.84 35.13 17.28
CA ASP A 567 16.58 36.15 16.52
C ASP A 567 15.75 37.44 16.51
N ILE A 568 15.92 38.26 17.54
CA ILE A 568 15.10 39.44 17.82
C ILE A 568 15.46 40.57 16.85
N ASP A 569 16.73 40.69 16.47
CA ASP A 569 17.20 41.75 15.58
C ASP A 569 17.23 41.34 14.08
N LYS A 570 16.93 40.07 13.79
CA LYS A 570 16.79 39.48 12.44
C LYS A 570 18.09 39.46 11.64
N ASN A 571 19.22 39.30 12.33
CA ASN A 571 20.54 39.28 11.69
C ASN A 571 21.02 37.85 11.33
N ASN A 572 20.21 36.83 11.60
CA ASN A 572 20.49 35.38 11.45
C ASN A 572 21.60 34.85 12.38
N ARG A 573 21.85 35.50 13.52
CA ARG A 573 22.75 35.04 14.58
C ARG A 573 22.06 35.21 15.92
N LEU A 574 22.16 34.19 16.77
CA LEU A 574 21.71 34.26 18.15
C LEU A 574 22.87 34.67 19.05
N ASP A 575 22.88 35.91 19.49
CA ASP A 575 23.92 36.47 20.34
C ASP A 575 23.38 37.44 21.41
N VAL A 576 24.29 38.16 22.06
CA VAL A 576 23.94 39.08 23.15
C VAL A 576 23.05 40.23 22.67
N ASN A 577 23.06 40.57 21.37
CA ASN A 577 22.18 41.61 20.82
C ASN A 577 20.71 41.17 20.86
N ASP A 578 20.43 39.88 20.66
CA ASP A 578 19.08 39.33 20.82
C ASP A 578 18.61 39.38 22.27
N VAL A 579 19.51 39.12 23.22
CA VAL A 579 19.23 39.26 24.66
C VAL A 579 18.88 40.70 25.01
N VAL A 580 19.60 41.68 24.44
CA VAL A 580 19.31 43.11 24.62
C VAL A 580 17.98 43.48 23.96
N GLY A 581 17.69 42.96 22.77
CA GLY A 581 16.41 43.12 22.08
C GLY A 581 15.24 42.62 22.92
N LEU A 582 15.38 41.41 23.48
CA LEU A 582 14.39 40.78 24.35
C LEU A 582 14.18 41.56 25.65
N LEU A 583 15.26 42.05 26.27
CA LEU A 583 15.16 42.92 27.44
C LEU A 583 14.36 44.19 27.15
N ASN A 584 14.55 44.80 25.98
CA ASN A 584 13.80 45.98 25.58
C ASN A 584 12.31 45.69 25.39
N ILE A 585 11.94 44.51 24.88
CA ILE A 585 10.54 44.07 24.78
C ILE A 585 9.92 44.00 26.18
N ILE A 586 10.60 43.33 27.12
CA ILE A 586 10.12 43.16 28.51
C ILE A 586 9.99 44.49 29.26
N LEU A 587 10.89 45.43 29.00
CA LEU A 587 10.87 46.76 29.64
C LEU A 587 9.79 47.68 29.06
N GLN A 588 9.37 47.47 27.82
CA GLN A 588 8.29 48.27 27.19
C GLN A 588 6.88 47.79 27.57
N GLU A 589 6.71 46.55 28.03
CA GLU A 589 5.42 45.98 28.45
C GLU A 589 5.03 46.26 29.91
N ARG A 590 5.82 47.02 30.66
CA ARG A 590 5.43 47.45 32.02
C ARG A 590 4.78 48.85 31.96
N PRO A 591 3.53 49.03 32.43
CA PRO A 591 2.89 50.35 32.50
C PRO A 591 3.63 51.32 33.42
#